data_AF-A0A2M8BZE9-F1
#
_entry.id   AF-A0A2M8BZE9-F1
#
_cell.length_a   1.000
_cell.length_b   1.000
_cell.length_c   1.000
_cell.angle_alpha   90.00
_cell.angle_beta   90.00
_cell.angle_gamma   90.00
#
_symmetry.space_group_name_H-M   'P 1'
#
loop_
_entity.id
_entity.type
_entity.pdbx_description
1 polymer ?
#
loop_
_entity_poly.entity_id
_entity_poly.type
_entity_poly.pdbx_seq_one_letter_code
_entity_poly.pdbx_strand_id
1 'polypeptide(L)'
;MKGDAGRRRSFFDRVWVALVWRYLSHSLMLGLAMLNEMRAAPKLPDSVLCVVPYTKWVADHNYGLWLLAYFPPALWLWRLDRHRFLHFLYLGGVLSLVRGVCILMTGLGPVVGEDVNAGMSMATATHAWWALVNPVGALLGDAPNIYLTKDLFFSGHTSTTFLLLLYCWSKPRLRWLALAGHLFVVCTVFLAHLHYTIDVVGAYAITYTAFVVVNRRFPIDGGTAAGA
;
A
#
# COMPACT_ATOMS: atom_id res chain seq x y z
N MET A 1 -7.15 -9.11 -37.32
CA MET A 1 -6.98 -9.23 -35.85
C MET A 1 -6.05 -8.16 -35.19
N LYS A 2 -5.63 -7.09 -35.87
CA LYS A 2 -4.85 -5.98 -35.24
C LYS A 2 -5.70 -4.96 -34.44
N GLY A 3 -7.02 -4.93 -34.64
CA GLY A 3 -7.90 -3.91 -34.05
C GLY A 3 -8.20 -4.08 -32.56
N ASP A 4 -8.25 -5.33 -32.05
CA ASP A 4 -8.70 -5.59 -30.67
C ASP A 4 -7.57 -5.39 -29.64
N ALA A 5 -6.33 -5.69 -30.02
CA ALA A 5 -5.14 -5.44 -29.19
C ALA A 5 -4.82 -3.93 -29.07
N GLY A 6 -5.05 -3.15 -30.14
CA GLY A 6 -4.90 -1.69 -30.12
C GLY A 6 -5.98 -0.99 -29.29
N ARG A 7 -7.23 -1.47 -29.38
CA ARG A 7 -8.35 -0.94 -28.59
C ARG A 7 -8.24 -1.29 -27.09
N ARG A 8 -7.76 -2.49 -26.74
CA ARG A 8 -7.45 -2.85 -25.35
C ARG A 8 -6.32 -2.00 -24.76
N ARG A 9 -5.21 -1.77 -25.48
CA ARG A 9 -4.14 -0.86 -25.03
C ARG A 9 -4.68 0.54 -24.73
N SER A 10 -5.47 1.11 -25.65
CA SER A 10 -6.12 2.42 -25.50
C SER A 10 -7.05 2.55 -24.27
N PHE A 11 -7.65 1.46 -23.80
CA PHE A 11 -8.50 1.47 -22.60
C PHE A 11 -7.68 1.56 -21.31
N PHE A 12 -6.60 0.78 -21.21
CA PHE A 12 -5.69 0.79 -20.05
C PHE A 12 -4.85 2.07 -19.97
N ASP A 13 -4.68 2.80 -21.08
CA ASP A 13 -3.95 4.08 -21.14
C ASP A 13 -4.73 5.28 -20.57
N ARG A 14 -5.99 5.09 -20.15
CA ARG A 14 -6.80 6.17 -19.58
C ARG A 14 -6.54 6.32 -18.09
N VAL A 15 -6.05 7.49 -17.69
CA VAL A 15 -5.79 7.86 -16.28
C VAL A 15 -7.00 7.56 -15.39
N TRP A 16 -8.21 7.91 -15.82
CA TRP A 16 -9.42 7.65 -15.04
C TRP A 16 -9.69 6.17 -14.80
N VAL A 17 -9.41 5.30 -15.77
CA VAL A 17 -9.57 3.84 -15.59
C VAL A 17 -8.58 3.33 -14.55
N ALA A 18 -7.32 3.78 -14.61
CA ALA A 18 -6.30 3.41 -13.64
C ALA A 18 -6.62 3.93 -12.22
N LEU A 19 -7.17 5.14 -12.11
CA LEU A 19 -7.61 5.72 -10.84
C LEU A 19 -8.81 4.95 -10.25
N VAL A 20 -9.82 4.64 -11.07
CA VAL A 20 -10.98 3.85 -10.64
C VAL A 20 -10.54 2.45 -10.22
N TRP A 21 -9.68 1.79 -11.00
CA TRP A 21 -9.08 0.50 -10.64
C TRP A 21 -8.36 0.56 -9.29
N ARG A 22 -7.50 1.57 -9.10
CA ARG A 22 -6.73 1.77 -7.87
C ARG A 22 -7.65 1.97 -6.67
N TYR A 23 -8.69 2.78 -6.84
CA TYR A 23 -9.69 3.08 -5.81
C TYR A 23 -10.50 1.83 -5.44
N LEU A 24 -11.10 1.15 -6.42
CA LEU A 24 -11.91 -0.05 -6.18
C LEU A 24 -11.10 -1.17 -5.53
N SER A 25 -9.86 -1.38 -5.99
CA SER A 25 -8.97 -2.40 -5.40
C SER A 25 -8.61 -2.09 -3.95
N HIS A 26 -8.36 -0.81 -3.64
CA HIS A 26 -8.07 -0.39 -2.26
C HIS A 26 -9.31 -0.48 -1.37
N SER A 27 -10.46 -0.05 -1.88
CA SER A 27 -11.74 -0.11 -1.19
C SER A 27 -12.13 -1.55 -0.85
N LEU A 28 -11.93 -2.49 -1.78
CA LEU A 28 -12.14 -3.92 -1.52
C LEU A 28 -11.17 -4.44 -0.46
N MET A 29 -9.88 -4.09 -0.56
CA MET A 29 -8.87 -4.45 0.46
C MET A 29 -9.29 -3.97 1.85
N LEU A 30 -9.73 -2.71 1.98
CA LEU A 30 -10.22 -2.17 3.25
C LEU A 30 -11.46 -2.92 3.77
N GLY A 31 -12.34 -3.38 2.89
CA GLY A 31 -13.47 -4.23 3.27
C GLY A 31 -13.00 -5.56 3.87
N LEU A 32 -12.00 -6.19 3.28
CA LEU A 32 -11.38 -7.41 3.81
C LEU A 32 -10.66 -7.13 5.15
N ALA A 33 -10.02 -5.97 5.29
CA ALA A 33 -9.42 -5.53 6.55
C ALA A 33 -10.47 -5.37 7.65
N MET A 34 -11.64 -4.77 7.37
CA MET A 34 -12.74 -4.67 8.33
C MET A 34 -13.24 -6.03 8.80
N LEU A 35 -13.34 -7.00 7.89
CA LEU A 35 -13.69 -8.38 8.27
C LEU A 35 -12.64 -9.02 9.19
N ASN A 36 -11.37 -8.62 9.07
CA ASN A 36 -10.32 -9.03 9.98
C ASN A 36 -10.38 -8.29 11.33
N GLU A 37 -10.69 -6.99 11.32
CA GLU A 37 -10.91 -6.19 12.55
C GLU A 37 -11.95 -6.82 13.47
N MET A 38 -13.01 -7.40 12.92
CA MET A 38 -14.07 -8.04 13.70
C MET A 38 -13.63 -9.33 14.42
N ARG A 39 -12.54 -9.98 13.99
CA ARG A 39 -12.09 -11.29 14.51
C ARG A 39 -11.07 -11.09 15.63
N ALA A 40 -11.21 -11.82 16.74
CA ALA A 40 -10.14 -11.86 17.74
C ALA A 40 -8.86 -12.44 17.14
N ALA A 41 -7.73 -11.81 17.43
CA ALA A 41 -6.46 -12.15 16.80
C ALA A 41 -5.29 -12.13 17.82
N PRO A 42 -4.38 -13.12 17.78
CA PRO A 42 -3.24 -13.16 18.69
C PRO A 42 -2.15 -12.16 18.26
N LYS A 43 -1.40 -11.66 19.25
CA LYS A 43 -0.19 -10.88 19.01
C LYS A 43 1.01 -11.78 18.72
N LEU A 44 2.00 -11.24 18.02
CA LEU A 44 3.26 -11.92 17.75
C LEU A 44 4.41 -11.32 18.56
N PRO A 45 5.37 -12.12 19.05
CA PRO A 45 6.63 -11.59 19.54
C PRO A 45 7.43 -11.00 18.36
N ASP A 46 8.11 -9.89 18.61
CA ASP A 46 8.93 -9.20 17.59
C ASP A 46 10.25 -8.72 18.17
N SER A 47 11.35 -9.34 17.72
CA SER A 47 12.70 -9.07 18.22
C SER A 47 13.29 -7.74 17.78
N VAL A 48 12.72 -7.08 16.76
CA VAL A 48 13.18 -5.75 16.35
C VAL A 48 12.39 -4.70 17.12
N LEU A 49 11.07 -4.84 17.19
CA LEU A 49 10.23 -3.89 17.92
C LEU A 49 10.51 -3.88 19.43
N CYS A 50 11.06 -4.97 19.99
CA CYS A 50 11.45 -4.99 21.39
C CYS A 50 12.62 -4.03 21.72
N VAL A 51 13.42 -3.63 20.73
CA VAL A 51 14.54 -2.69 20.90
C VAL A 51 14.29 -1.32 20.27
N VAL A 52 13.35 -1.23 19.32
CA VAL A 52 12.97 0.05 18.69
C VAL A 52 12.02 0.81 19.62
N PRO A 53 12.35 2.06 20.01
CA PRO A 53 11.48 2.84 20.89
C PRO A 53 10.18 3.25 20.20
N TYR A 54 9.06 3.10 20.91
CA TYR A 54 7.77 3.63 20.47
C TYR A 54 7.73 5.16 20.62
N THR A 55 7.32 5.85 19.56
CA THR A 55 7.16 7.30 19.55
C THR A 55 5.72 7.66 19.21
N LYS A 56 4.94 8.05 20.23
CA LYS A 56 3.52 8.41 20.08
C LYS A 56 3.30 9.51 19.03
N TRP A 57 4.13 10.55 19.02
CA TRP A 57 4.00 11.63 18.06
C TRP A 57 4.12 11.13 16.61
N VAL A 58 5.06 10.20 16.35
CA VAL A 58 5.22 9.58 15.03
C VAL A 58 3.98 8.76 14.71
N ALA A 59 3.45 7.98 15.66
CA ALA A 59 2.23 7.20 15.45
C ALA A 59 1.02 8.08 15.10
N ASP A 60 0.79 9.16 15.85
CA ASP A 60 -0.32 10.08 15.62
C ASP A 60 -0.24 10.76 14.23
N HIS A 61 0.97 11.05 13.75
CA HIS A 61 1.19 11.78 12.49
C HIS A 61 1.62 10.89 11.32
N ASN A 62 1.78 9.58 11.51
CA ASN A 62 2.41 8.71 10.51
C ASN A 62 1.70 8.75 9.16
N TYR A 63 0.36 8.79 9.16
CA TYR A 63 -0.41 8.84 7.93
C TYR A 63 -0.08 10.09 7.10
N GLY A 64 -0.03 11.27 7.73
CA GLY A 64 0.36 12.52 7.08
C GLY A 64 1.81 12.51 6.60
N LEU A 65 2.73 11.94 7.40
CA LEU A 65 4.14 11.76 7.03
C LEU A 65 4.29 10.87 5.80
N TRP A 66 3.51 9.80 5.72
CA TRP A 66 3.47 8.93 4.54
C TRP A 66 2.92 9.66 3.31
N LEU A 67 1.80 10.39 3.44
CA LEU A 67 1.25 11.18 2.33
C LEU A 67 2.27 12.17 1.78
N LEU A 68 2.99 12.87 2.66
CA LEU A 68 4.02 13.84 2.29
C LEU A 68 5.19 13.18 1.55
N ALA A 69 5.60 11.98 1.96
CA ALA A 69 6.69 11.25 1.32
C ALA A 69 6.26 10.59 -0.01
N TYR A 70 4.99 10.20 -0.14
CA TYR A 70 4.48 9.40 -1.25
C TYR A 70 3.91 10.24 -2.40
N PHE A 71 3.04 11.21 -2.11
CA PHE A 71 2.30 11.94 -3.14
C PHE A 71 3.18 12.82 -4.05
N PRO A 72 4.10 13.65 -3.54
CA PRO A 72 4.94 14.50 -4.38
C PRO A 72 5.75 13.72 -5.43
N PRO A 73 6.52 12.65 -5.09
CA PRO A 73 7.22 11.86 -6.11
C PRO A 73 6.28 11.14 -7.06
N ALA A 74 5.10 10.68 -6.61
CA ALA A 74 4.11 10.05 -7.49
C ALA A 74 3.54 11.04 -8.53
N LEU A 75 3.19 12.26 -8.11
CA LEU A 75 2.74 13.33 -9.01
C LEU A 75 3.84 13.78 -9.96
N TRP A 76 5.10 13.80 -9.49
CA TRP A 76 6.23 14.10 -10.36
C TRP A 76 6.44 12.99 -11.40
N LEU A 77 6.33 11.72 -11.01
CA LEU A 77 6.38 10.59 -11.94
C LEU A 77 5.28 10.70 -13.01
N TRP A 78 4.05 11.04 -12.61
CA TRP A 78 2.94 11.28 -13.54
C TRP A 78 3.26 12.35 -14.58
N ARG A 79 3.88 13.46 -14.16
CA ARG A 79 4.27 14.55 -15.07
C ARG A 79 5.40 14.15 -16.02
N LEU A 80 6.37 13.36 -15.54
CA LEU A 80 7.54 12.96 -16.33
C LEU A 80 7.28 11.79 -17.27
N ASP A 81 6.52 10.80 -16.83
CA ASP A 81 6.35 9.53 -17.52
C ASP A 81 4.99 8.93 -17.19
N ARG A 82 3.98 9.35 -17.96
CA ARG A 82 2.58 8.92 -17.76
C ARG A 82 2.42 7.41 -17.88
N HIS A 83 3.14 6.76 -18.80
CA HIS A 83 3.04 5.31 -19.00
C HIS A 83 3.51 4.56 -17.74
N ARG A 84 4.67 4.92 -17.19
CA ARG A 84 5.17 4.38 -15.92
C ARG A 84 4.19 4.60 -14.78
N PHE A 85 3.64 5.81 -14.68
CA PHE A 85 2.67 6.14 -13.64
C PHE A 85 1.39 5.30 -13.72
N LEU A 86 0.85 5.08 -14.92
CA LEU A 86 -0.32 4.21 -15.10
C LEU A 86 0.00 2.77 -14.70
N HIS A 87 1.13 2.24 -15.15
CA HIS A 87 1.56 0.88 -14.80
C HIS A 87 1.77 0.72 -13.28
N PHE A 88 2.30 1.77 -12.62
CA PHE A 88 2.39 1.87 -11.17
C PHE A 88 1.01 1.82 -10.48
N LEU A 89 0.02 2.56 -10.97
CA LEU A 89 -1.35 2.54 -10.42
C LEU A 89 -1.99 1.15 -10.55
N TYR A 90 -1.82 0.49 -11.70
CA TYR A 90 -2.35 -0.86 -11.90
C TYR A 90 -1.75 -1.86 -10.93
N LEU A 91 -0.42 -1.90 -10.84
CA LEU A 91 0.27 -2.81 -9.93
C LEU A 91 -0.03 -2.48 -8.45
N GLY A 92 -0.17 -1.20 -8.09
CA GLY A 92 -0.61 -0.81 -6.76
C GLY A 92 -2.02 -1.31 -6.41
N GLY A 93 -2.93 -1.40 -7.39
CA GLY A 93 -4.24 -2.03 -7.22
C GLY A 93 -4.12 -3.55 -7.00
N VAL A 94 -3.32 -4.25 -7.81
CA VAL A 94 -3.05 -5.68 -7.62
C VAL A 94 -2.49 -5.97 -6.23
N LEU A 95 -1.50 -5.20 -5.79
CA LEU A 95 -0.91 -5.35 -4.44
C LEU A 95 -1.92 -5.08 -3.33
N SER A 96 -2.87 -4.17 -3.54
CA SER A 96 -3.95 -3.95 -2.56
C SER A 96 -4.83 -5.20 -2.43
N LEU A 97 -5.21 -5.84 -3.54
CA LEU A 97 -6.00 -7.06 -3.49
C LEU A 97 -5.26 -8.21 -2.82
N VAL A 98 -3.99 -8.44 -3.20
CA VAL A 98 -3.14 -9.46 -2.57
C VAL A 98 -3.04 -9.21 -1.08
N ARG A 99 -2.81 -7.96 -0.67
CA ARG A 99 -2.75 -7.58 0.75
C ARG A 99 -4.06 -7.87 1.48
N GLY A 100 -5.23 -7.55 0.90
CA GLY A 100 -6.52 -7.83 1.52
C GLY A 100 -6.73 -9.32 1.79
N VAL A 101 -6.30 -10.18 0.87
CA VAL A 101 -6.29 -11.64 1.07
C VAL A 101 -5.33 -12.03 2.18
N CYS A 102 -4.10 -11.49 2.18
CA CYS A 102 -3.10 -11.75 3.21
C CYS A 102 -3.56 -11.36 4.62
N ILE A 103 -4.22 -10.20 4.78
CA ILE A 103 -4.76 -9.74 6.07
C ILE A 103 -5.78 -10.76 6.60
N LEU A 104 -6.71 -11.20 5.77
CA LEU A 104 -7.71 -12.20 6.16
C LEU A 104 -7.12 -13.57 6.51
N MET A 105 -6.04 -13.96 5.82
CA MET A 105 -5.38 -15.26 6.03
C MET A 105 -4.49 -15.27 7.27
N THR A 106 -3.88 -14.13 7.61
CA THR A 106 -2.91 -14.07 8.72
C THR A 106 -3.58 -13.80 10.05
N GLY A 107 -4.60 -12.93 10.11
CA GLY A 107 -5.35 -12.67 11.33
C GLY A 107 -4.46 -12.24 12.50
N LEU A 108 -3.53 -11.31 12.26
CA LEU A 108 -2.62 -10.79 13.28
C LEU A 108 -3.31 -9.77 14.18
N GLY A 109 -3.07 -9.86 15.49
CA GLY A 109 -3.54 -8.89 16.48
C GLY A 109 -2.69 -7.62 16.49
N PRO A 110 -3.20 -6.52 17.08
CA PRO A 110 -2.53 -5.22 17.04
C PRO A 110 -1.15 -5.28 17.68
N VAL A 111 -0.19 -4.57 17.08
CA VAL A 111 1.20 -4.53 17.57
C VAL A 111 1.27 -3.88 18.96
N VAL A 112 0.50 -2.81 19.17
CA VAL A 112 0.41 -2.06 20.42
C VAL A 112 -1.04 -1.95 20.84
N GLY A 113 -1.30 -2.02 22.15
CA GLY A 113 -2.65 -1.88 22.71
C GLY A 113 -3.50 -3.14 22.60
N GLU A 114 -4.73 -3.07 23.12
CA GLU A 114 -5.67 -4.20 23.12
C GLU A 114 -6.36 -4.37 21.77
N ASP A 115 -6.86 -5.57 21.50
CA ASP A 115 -7.68 -5.87 20.30
C ASP A 115 -9.12 -5.32 20.47
N VAL A 116 -9.23 -3.99 20.47
CA VAL A 116 -10.48 -3.25 20.79
C VAL A 116 -11.59 -3.45 19.76
N ASN A 117 -11.23 -3.87 18.54
CA ASN A 117 -12.19 -4.07 17.45
C ASN A 117 -12.73 -5.51 17.38
N ALA A 118 -12.17 -6.44 18.17
CA ALA A 118 -12.67 -7.81 18.22
C ALA A 118 -14.14 -7.85 18.68
N GLY A 119 -14.98 -8.56 17.92
CA GLY A 119 -16.43 -8.63 18.19
C GLY A 119 -17.22 -7.43 17.70
N MET A 120 -16.62 -6.49 16.96
CA MET A 120 -17.33 -5.39 16.30
C MET A 120 -18.47 -5.91 15.42
N SER A 121 -19.62 -5.21 15.45
CA SER A 121 -20.78 -5.56 14.61
C SER A 121 -20.53 -5.26 13.12
N MET A 122 -21.21 -5.99 12.22
CA MET A 122 -21.13 -5.74 10.78
C MET A 122 -21.59 -4.33 10.39
N ALA A 123 -22.57 -3.77 11.12
CA ALA A 123 -23.03 -2.40 10.88
C ALA A 123 -21.92 -1.38 11.17
N THR A 124 -21.26 -1.51 12.32
CA THR A 124 -20.12 -0.66 12.72
C THR A 124 -18.97 -0.79 11.72
N ALA A 125 -18.63 -2.02 11.32
CA ALA A 125 -17.59 -2.30 10.32
C ALA A 125 -17.92 -1.65 8.96
N THR A 126 -19.18 -1.67 8.54
CA THR A 126 -19.64 -1.03 7.30
C THR A 126 -19.55 0.49 7.38
N HIS A 127 -19.89 1.10 8.52
CA HIS A 127 -19.72 2.53 8.75
C HIS A 127 -18.24 2.95 8.74
N ALA A 128 -17.38 2.18 9.42
CA ALA A 128 -15.94 2.40 9.41
C ALA A 128 -15.36 2.29 7.99
N TRP A 129 -15.77 1.26 7.24
CA TRP A 129 -15.40 1.11 5.83
C TRP A 129 -15.77 2.33 5.00
N TRP A 130 -17.02 2.81 5.11
CA TRP A 130 -17.46 4.02 4.40
C TRP A 130 -16.64 5.25 4.74
N ALA A 131 -16.26 5.41 6.01
CA ALA A 131 -15.40 6.52 6.45
C ALA A 131 -13.99 6.41 5.84
N LEU A 132 -13.43 5.20 5.76
CA LEU A 132 -12.08 4.94 5.22
C LEU A 132 -12.01 5.10 3.69
N VAL A 133 -13.06 4.72 2.96
CA VAL A 133 -13.08 4.84 1.49
C VAL A 133 -13.43 6.24 1.02
N ASN A 134 -14.05 7.07 1.86
CA ASN A 134 -14.36 8.45 1.51
C ASN A 134 -13.07 9.26 1.32
N PRO A 135 -12.77 9.76 0.10
CA PRO A 135 -11.51 10.42 -0.18
C PRO A 135 -11.30 11.71 0.60
N VAL A 136 -12.36 12.42 1.00
CA VAL A 136 -12.25 13.62 1.84
C VAL A 136 -11.90 13.23 3.27
N GLY A 137 -12.59 12.24 3.82
CA GLY A 137 -12.32 11.71 5.17
C GLY A 137 -10.94 11.04 5.27
N ALA A 138 -10.52 10.34 4.22
CA ALA A 138 -9.21 9.71 4.14
C ALA A 138 -8.07 10.71 3.97
N LEU A 139 -8.30 11.94 3.49
CA LEU A 139 -7.25 12.95 3.36
C LEU A 139 -7.22 13.96 4.51
N LEU A 140 -8.37 14.22 5.15
CA LEU A 140 -8.53 15.28 6.15
C LEU A 140 -8.89 14.77 7.55
N GLY A 141 -9.18 13.48 7.70
CA GLY A 141 -9.63 12.88 8.96
C GLY A 141 -8.67 11.81 9.48
N ASP A 142 -8.83 11.49 10.76
CA ASP A 142 -8.05 10.46 11.47
C ASP A 142 -8.65 9.05 11.35
N ALA A 143 -9.57 8.84 10.40
CA ALA A 143 -10.29 7.57 10.25
C ALA A 143 -9.38 6.33 10.18
N PRO A 144 -8.22 6.33 9.50
CA PRO A 144 -7.30 5.20 9.52
C PRO A 144 -6.77 4.87 10.92
N ASN A 145 -6.37 5.89 11.69
CA ASN A 145 -5.84 5.71 13.05
C ASN A 145 -6.94 5.26 14.03
N ILE A 146 -8.20 5.60 13.75
CA ILE A 146 -9.34 5.28 14.61
C ILE A 146 -9.87 3.86 14.35
N TYR A 147 -9.93 3.43 13.08
CA TYR A 147 -10.66 2.21 12.70
C TYR A 147 -9.77 1.03 12.29
N LEU A 148 -8.48 1.23 12.03
CA LEU A 148 -7.57 0.16 11.60
C LEU A 148 -6.52 -0.11 12.69
N THR A 149 -6.61 -1.29 13.31
CA THR A 149 -5.66 -1.74 14.36
C THR A 149 -4.93 -3.03 13.97
N LYS A 150 -5.52 -3.81 13.06
CA LYS A 150 -5.09 -5.12 12.56
C LYS A 150 -4.94 -5.14 11.04
N ASP A 151 -4.74 -3.97 10.43
CA ASP A 151 -4.38 -3.81 9.02
C ASP A 151 -2.89 -4.11 8.78
N LEU A 152 -2.47 -5.35 9.05
CA LEU A 152 -1.06 -5.66 9.28
C LEU A 152 -0.35 -6.28 8.07
N PHE A 153 -0.50 -7.59 7.83
CA PHE A 153 0.37 -8.31 6.89
C PHE A 153 -0.08 -8.18 5.43
N PHE A 154 0.76 -7.70 4.51
CA PHE A 154 2.07 -7.05 4.68
C PHE A 154 1.94 -5.53 4.79
N SER A 155 3.01 -4.81 5.14
CA SER A 155 2.97 -3.35 5.34
C SER A 155 2.60 -2.58 4.07
N GLY A 156 1.45 -1.90 4.09
CA GLY A 156 0.98 -1.07 2.98
C GLY A 156 1.85 0.17 2.73
N HIS A 157 2.30 0.83 3.81
CA HIS A 157 3.20 1.98 3.78
C HIS A 157 4.54 1.63 3.11
N THR A 158 5.15 0.53 3.54
CA THR A 158 6.40 0.01 2.98
C THR A 158 6.21 -0.39 1.52
N SER A 159 5.16 -1.17 1.22
CA SER A 159 4.90 -1.66 -0.14
C SER A 159 4.69 -0.52 -1.14
N THR A 160 3.86 0.47 -0.80
CA THR A 160 3.52 1.57 -1.72
C THR A 160 4.71 2.46 -2.02
N THR A 161 5.51 2.81 -1.01
CA THR A 161 6.70 3.65 -1.17
C THR A 161 7.84 2.89 -1.85
N PHE A 162 8.01 1.61 -1.55
CA PHE A 162 8.99 0.75 -2.24
C PHE A 162 8.61 0.54 -3.71
N LEU A 163 7.33 0.28 -4.00
CA LEU A 163 6.84 0.19 -5.37
C LEU A 163 7.14 1.50 -6.12
N LEU A 164 6.83 2.65 -5.53
CA LEU A 164 7.11 3.94 -6.15
C LEU A 164 8.61 4.11 -6.45
N LEU A 165 9.48 3.71 -5.52
CA LEU A 165 10.94 3.71 -5.73
C LEU A 165 11.33 2.86 -6.95
N LEU A 166 10.78 1.65 -7.11
CA LEU A 166 11.07 0.79 -8.26
C LEU A 166 10.70 1.46 -9.59
N TYR A 167 9.55 2.15 -9.66
CA TYR A 167 9.14 2.86 -10.88
C TYR A 167 9.95 4.13 -11.15
N CYS A 168 10.41 4.79 -10.09
CA CYS A 168 11.25 5.99 -10.15
C CYS A 168 12.73 5.67 -10.41
N TRP A 169 13.15 4.40 -10.32
CA TRP A 169 14.57 4.02 -10.31
C TRP A 169 15.34 4.46 -11.57
N SER A 170 14.71 4.43 -12.74
CA SER A 170 15.33 4.87 -14.00
C SER A 170 15.38 6.39 -14.18
N LYS A 171 14.80 7.16 -13.26
CA LYS A 171 14.72 8.63 -13.31
C LYS A 171 15.63 9.21 -12.21
N PRO A 172 16.88 9.64 -12.51
CA PRO A 172 17.89 9.91 -11.49
C PRO A 172 17.49 10.90 -10.39
N ARG A 173 16.76 11.97 -10.75
CA ARG A 173 16.26 12.96 -9.79
C ARG A 173 15.17 12.39 -8.87
N LEU A 174 14.22 11.65 -9.43
CA LEU A 174 13.12 11.05 -8.66
C LEU A 174 13.59 9.86 -7.84
N ARG A 175 14.59 9.10 -8.30
CA ARG A 175 15.15 7.95 -7.58
C ARG A 175 15.58 8.34 -6.18
N TRP A 176 16.35 9.41 -6.05
CA TRP A 176 16.86 9.83 -4.74
C TRP A 176 15.75 10.37 -3.84
N LEU A 177 14.79 11.12 -4.40
CA LEU A 177 13.62 11.58 -3.65
C LEU A 177 12.76 10.40 -3.15
N ALA A 178 12.48 9.43 -4.03
CA ALA A 178 11.69 8.24 -3.68
C ALA A 178 12.43 7.34 -2.70
N LEU A 179 13.76 7.22 -2.79
CA LEU A 179 14.57 6.45 -1.85
C LEU A 179 14.55 7.09 -0.47
N ALA A 180 14.81 8.40 -0.40
CA ALA A 180 14.75 9.14 0.86
C ALA A 180 13.36 9.05 1.50
N GLY A 181 12.30 9.27 0.71
CA GLY A 181 10.93 9.13 1.18
C GLY A 181 10.58 7.71 1.64
N HIS A 182 11.06 6.69 0.95
CA HIS A 182 10.85 5.30 1.32
C HIS A 182 11.56 4.94 2.64
N LEU A 183 12.85 5.28 2.77
CA LEU A 183 13.60 5.04 4.01
C LEU A 183 12.95 5.79 5.19
N PHE A 184 12.55 7.03 4.97
CA PHE A 184 11.83 7.83 5.95
C PHE A 184 10.55 7.13 6.43
N VAL A 185 9.69 6.70 5.51
CA VAL A 185 8.43 5.99 5.86
C VAL A 185 8.68 4.67 6.58
N VAL A 186 9.70 3.92 6.19
CA VAL A 186 10.04 2.67 6.89
C VAL A 186 10.49 2.96 8.32
N CYS A 187 11.30 3.99 8.53
CA CYS A 187 11.67 4.46 9.87
C CYS A 187 10.45 4.89 10.68
N THR A 188 9.51 5.65 10.09
CA THR A 188 8.29 6.08 10.83
C THR A 188 7.40 4.90 11.17
N VAL A 189 7.25 3.91 10.29
CA VAL A 189 6.49 2.67 10.56
C VAL A 189 7.06 1.93 11.77
N PHE A 190 8.39 1.79 11.84
CA PHE A 190 9.04 1.17 13.00
C PHE A 190 8.94 2.03 14.26
N LEU A 191 9.16 3.34 14.20
CA LEU A 191 9.04 4.20 15.39
C LEU A 191 7.60 4.31 15.90
N ALA A 192 6.61 4.15 15.03
CA ALA A 192 5.20 4.16 15.38
C ALA A 192 4.65 2.77 15.76
N HIS A 193 5.47 1.71 15.71
CA HIS A 193 5.05 0.30 15.92
C HIS A 193 3.77 -0.05 15.14
N LEU A 194 3.61 0.43 13.92
CA LEU A 194 2.38 0.21 13.13
C LEU A 194 2.28 -1.19 12.53
N HIS A 195 3.43 -1.84 12.37
CA HIS A 195 3.57 -3.10 11.69
C HIS A 195 4.62 -3.94 12.40
N TYR A 196 4.40 -5.25 12.43
CA TYR A 196 5.44 -6.19 12.80
C TYR A 196 6.55 -6.17 11.75
N THR A 197 7.76 -6.56 12.15
CA THR A 197 8.92 -6.69 11.26
C THR A 197 8.63 -7.62 10.10
N ILE A 198 7.88 -8.71 10.35
CA ILE A 198 7.48 -9.65 9.30
C ILE A 198 6.60 -8.98 8.24
N ASP A 199 5.78 -7.98 8.60
CA ASP A 199 4.95 -7.24 7.64
C ASP A 199 5.82 -6.38 6.71
N VAL A 200 6.90 -5.79 7.22
CA VAL A 200 7.85 -4.98 6.43
C VAL A 200 8.66 -5.86 5.49
N VAL A 201 9.18 -6.99 5.98
CA VAL A 201 9.92 -7.97 5.16
C VAL A 201 9.00 -8.57 4.09
N GLY A 202 7.77 -8.96 4.46
CA GLY A 202 6.76 -9.44 3.53
C GLY A 202 6.41 -8.41 2.47
N ALA A 203 6.36 -7.12 2.83
CA ALA A 203 6.10 -6.04 1.88
C ALA A 203 7.17 -5.97 0.81
N TYR A 204 8.46 -6.04 1.16
CA TYR A 204 9.55 -6.08 0.18
C TYR A 204 9.45 -7.29 -0.74
N ALA A 205 9.29 -8.49 -0.18
CA ALA A 205 9.25 -9.74 -0.93
C ALA A 205 8.09 -9.77 -1.93
N ILE A 206 6.86 -9.49 -1.47
CA ILE A 206 5.65 -9.55 -2.28
C ILE A 206 5.66 -8.42 -3.32
N THR A 207 6.02 -7.20 -2.93
CA THR A 207 6.05 -6.05 -3.85
C THR A 207 7.07 -6.26 -4.97
N TYR A 208 8.28 -6.70 -4.64
CA TYR A 208 9.30 -6.97 -5.65
C TYR A 208 8.90 -8.11 -6.59
N THR A 209 8.35 -9.20 -6.02
CA THR A 209 7.88 -10.34 -6.81
C THR A 209 6.78 -9.92 -7.78
N ALA A 210 5.77 -9.19 -7.30
CA ALA A 210 4.69 -8.69 -8.15
C ALA A 210 5.22 -7.75 -9.24
N PHE A 211 6.15 -6.85 -8.90
CA PHE A 211 6.80 -5.97 -9.87
C PHE A 211 7.52 -6.75 -10.97
N VAL A 212 8.33 -7.74 -10.62
CA VAL A 212 9.07 -8.56 -11.59
C VAL A 212 8.11 -9.38 -12.46
N VAL A 213 7.13 -10.06 -11.87
CA VAL A 213 6.16 -10.89 -12.62
C VAL A 213 5.36 -10.03 -13.60
N VAL A 214 4.85 -8.89 -13.14
CA VAL A 214 4.06 -8.00 -14.00
C VAL A 214 4.93 -7.35 -15.07
N ASN A 215 6.14 -6.87 -14.73
CA ASN A 215 7.04 -6.26 -15.71
C ASN A 215 7.55 -7.27 -16.75
N ARG A 216 7.68 -8.56 -16.41
CA ARG A 216 7.98 -9.61 -17.40
C ARG A 216 6.82 -9.82 -18.38
N ARG A 217 5.57 -9.74 -17.92
CA ARG A 217 4.38 -9.95 -18.76
C ARG A 217 3.96 -8.70 -19.53
N PHE A 218 4.17 -7.53 -18.94
CA PHE A 218 3.84 -6.20 -19.42
C PHE A 218 5.00 -5.24 -19.15
N PRO A 219 6.03 -5.22 -20.02
CA PRO A 219 7.22 -4.40 -19.80
C PRO A 219 6.92 -2.90 -19.76
N ILE A 220 7.49 -2.23 -18.76
CA ILE A 220 7.38 -0.78 -18.55
C ILE A 220 8.13 0.00 -19.63
N ASP A 221 9.33 -0.45 -19.97
CA ASP A 221 10.15 0.07 -21.06
C ASP A 221 9.95 -0.86 -22.23
N GLY A 222 9.30 -0.36 -23.29
CA GLY A 222 8.81 -1.14 -24.43
C GLY A 222 9.82 -2.18 -24.93
N GLY A 223 9.65 -3.42 -24.44
CA GLY A 223 10.25 -4.64 -24.95
C GLY A 223 11.75 -4.61 -25.22
N THR A 224 12.56 -4.90 -24.21
CA THR A 224 13.46 -6.05 -24.34
C THR A 224 13.25 -6.93 -23.12
N ALA A 225 12.54 -8.04 -23.31
CA ALA A 225 13.02 -9.26 -22.66
C ALA A 225 14.42 -9.47 -23.25
N ALA A 226 15.42 -8.82 -22.65
CA ALA A 226 16.81 -9.10 -22.94
C ALA A 226 17.01 -10.57 -22.59
N GLY A 227 17.52 -11.32 -23.57
CA GLY A 227 17.78 -12.73 -23.44
C GLY A 227 18.50 -13.06 -22.15
N ALA A 228 17.93 -13.99 -21.41
CA ALA A 228 18.59 -14.85 -20.45
C ALA A 228 17.93 -16.22 -20.59
#